data_AF-C3ZHG9-F1
#
_entry.id   AF-C3ZHG9-F1
#
_cell.length_a   1.000
_cell.length_b   1.000
_cell.length_c   1.000
_cell.angle_alpha   90.00
_cell.angle_beta   90.00
_cell.angle_gamma   90.00
#
_symmetry.space_group_name_H-M   'P 1'
#
loop_
_entity.id
_entity.type
_entity.pdbx_description
1 polymer ?
#
loop_
_entity_poly.entity_id
_entity_poly.type
_entity_poly.pdbx_seq_one_letter_code
_entity_poly.pdbx_strand_id
1 'polypeptide(L)' 'ILLIGGVGNSLVIYIVARFSEMRTVTNYYIVNLAVTDLAFLVCCIPFTTINYLTYGWIFGKTMCTFV' A
#
# COMPACT_ATOMS: atom_id res chain seq x y z
N ILE A 1 -7.50 6.27 6.16
CA ILE A 1 -7.03 5.38 5.08
C ILE A 1 -5.70 4.71 5.41
N LEU A 2 -4.61 5.47 5.66
CA LEU A 2 -3.28 4.90 5.99
C LEU A 2 -3.30 3.84 7.11
N LEU A 3 -3.85 4.18 8.28
CA LEU A 3 -3.85 3.25 9.43
C LEU A 3 -4.71 2.02 9.19
N ILE A 4 -5.97 2.22 8.79
CA ILE A 4 -6.93 1.12 8.60
C ILE A 4 -6.50 0.22 7.43
N GLY A 5 -6.11 0.82 6.30
CA GLY A 5 -5.62 0.08 5.12
C GLY A 5 -4.27 -0.60 5.39
N GLY A 6 -3.37 0.07 6.11
CA GLY A 6 -2.07 -0.51 6.48
C GLY A 6 -2.23 -1.72 7.40
N VAL A 7 -3.05 -1.59 8.45
CA VAL A 7 -3.34 -2.68 9.38
C VAL A 7 -4.07 -3.82 8.68
N GLY A 8 -5.09 -3.53 7.86
CA GLY A 8 -5.85 -4.54 7.14
C GLY A 8 -4.99 -5.37 6.18
N ASN A 9 -4.22 -4.71 5.31
CA ASN A 9 -3.37 -5.41 4.34
C ASN A 9 -2.20 -6.14 5.01
N SER A 10 -1.62 -5.58 6.08
CA SER A 10 -0.58 -6.28 6.87
C SER A 10 -1.13 -7.53 7.55
N LEU A 11 -2.36 -7.47 8.06
CA LEU A 11 -3.03 -8.62 8.69
C LEU A 11 -3.29 -9.73 7.67
N VAL A 12 -3.70 -9.39 6.44
CA VAL A 12 -3.86 -10.36 5.34
C VAL A 12 -2.56 -11.10 5.06
N ILE A 13 -1.44 -10.38 4.92
CA ILE A 13 -0.12 -10.98 4.71
C ILE A 13 0.26 -11.87 5.89
N TYR A 14 0.06 -11.40 7.12
CA TYR A 14 0.37 -12.15 8.34
C TYR A 14 -0.42 -13.47 8.42
N ILE A 15 -1.73 -13.44 8.15
CA ILE A 15 -2.60 -14.61 8.19
C ILE A 15 -2.16 -15.65 7.15
N VAL A 16 -1.93 -15.23 5.90
CA VAL A 16 -1.49 -16.17 4.85
C VAL A 16 -0.09 -16.74 5.12
N ALA A 17 0.81 -15.94 5.71
CA ALA A 17 2.14 -16.42 6.10
C ALA A 17 2.10 -17.42 7.26
N ARG A 18 1.22 -17.17 8.24
CA ARG A 18 1.09 -17.95 9.48
C ARG A 18 0.42 -19.31 9.26
N PHE A 19 -0.60 -19.38 8.41
CA PHE A 19 -1.35 -20.61 8.17
C PHE A 19 -0.86 -21.30 6.89
N SER A 20 -0.07 -22.37 7.03
CA SER A 20 0.50 -23.10 5.89
C SER A 20 -0.56 -23.75 4.99
N GLU A 21 -1.73 -24.11 5.53
CA GLU A 21 -2.87 -24.62 4.76
C GLU A 21 -3.44 -23.58 3.80
N MET A 22 -3.22 -22.30 4.07
CA MET A 22 -3.65 -21.20 3.22
C MET A 22 -2.61 -20.85 2.13
N ARG A 23 -1.56 -21.64 1.90
CA ARG A 23 -0.55 -21.36 0.86
C ARG A 23 -0.97 -21.92 -0.51
N THR A 24 -2.14 -21.51 -0.98
CA THR A 24 -2.66 -21.88 -2.31
C THR A 24 -2.37 -20.78 -3.34
N VAL A 25 -2.46 -21.09 -4.63
CA VAL A 25 -2.23 -20.14 -5.73
C VAL A 25 -3.12 -18.90 -5.59
N THR A 26 -4.40 -19.08 -5.23
CA THR A 26 -5.35 -17.99 -4.97
C THR A 26 -4.89 -17.07 -3.85
N ASN A 27 -4.39 -17.62 -2.75
CA ASN A 27 -3.95 -16.82 -1.61
C ASN A 27 -2.64 -16.06 -1.88
N TYR A 28 -1.81 -16.54 -2.80
CA TYR A 28 -0.68 -15.74 -3.32
C TYR A 28 -1.15 -14.50 -4.08
N TYR A 29 -2.24 -14.57 -4.85
CA TYR A 29 -2.82 -13.37 -5.47
C TYR A 29 -3.32 -12.37 -4.43
N ILE A 30 -3.92 -12.84 -3.34
CA ILE A 30 -4.38 -12.00 -2.23
C ILE A 30 -3.21 -11.30 -1.54
N VAL A 31 -2.10 -12.02 -1.30
CA VAL A 31 -0.88 -11.43 -0.75
C VAL A 31 -0.29 -10.40 -1.70
N ASN A 32 -0.25 -10.68 -3.01
CA ASN A 32 0.22 -9.73 -4.02
C ASN A 32 -0.61 -8.45 -4.04
N LEU A 33 -1.95 -8.58 -3.93
CA LEU A 33 -2.84 -7.43 -3.80
C LEU A 33 -2.52 -6.63 -2.54
N ALA A 34 -2.40 -7.29 -1.38
CA ALA A 34 -2.08 -6.64 -0.12
C ALA A 34 -0.72 -5.92 -0.14
N VAL A 35 0.30 -6.50 -0.78
CA VAL A 35 1.61 -5.87 -0.96
C VAL A 35 1.51 -4.63 -1.84
N THR A 36 0.72 -4.70 -2.92
CA THR A 36 0.49 -3.56 -3.82
C THR A 36 -0.22 -2.42 -3.09
N ASP A 37 -1.24 -2.73 -2.30
CA ASP A 37 -1.94 -1.76 -1.46
C ASP A 37 -1.01 -1.10 -0.43
N LEU A 38 -0.17 -1.89 0.26
CA LEU A 38 0.80 -1.33 1.20
C LEU A 38 1.82 -0.41 0.51
N ALA A 39 2.31 -0.80 -0.66
CA ALA A 39 3.20 0.03 -1.47
C ALA A 39 2.51 1.34 -1.86
N PHE A 40 1.26 1.30 -2.32
CA PHE A 40 0.49 2.49 -2.67
C PHE A 40 0.22 3.39 -1.45
N LEU A 41 -0.15 2.80 -0.31
CA LEU A 41 -0.36 3.53 0.93
C LEU A 41 0.89 4.28 1.37
N VAL A 42 2.07 3.67 1.27
CA VAL A 42 3.34 4.29 1.70
C VAL A 42 3.88 5.27 0.66
N CYS A 43 3.79 4.94 -0.63
CA CYS A 43 4.43 5.70 -1.71
C CYS A 43 3.55 6.78 -2.34
N CYS A 44 2.23 6.70 -2.28
CA CYS A 44 1.35 7.63 -2.99
C CYS A 44 0.53 8.51 -2.04
N ILE A 45 -0.03 7.93 -0.96
CA ILE A 45 -0.91 8.67 -0.04
C ILE A 45 -0.23 9.85 0.67
N PRO A 46 0.97 9.74 1.29
CA PRO A 46 1.57 10.87 1.99
C PRO A 46 1.92 12.01 1.03
N PHE A 47 2.42 11.71 -0.17
CA PHE A 47 2.76 12.72 -1.18
C PHE A 47 1.53 13.44 -1.70
N THR A 48 0.48 12.68 -2.02
CA THR A 48 -0.82 13.21 -2.40
C THR A 48 -1.39 14.09 -1.30
N THR A 49 -1.30 13.66 -0.04
CA THR A 49 -1.77 14.43 1.12
C THR A 49 -1.03 15.75 1.26
N ILE A 50 0.30 15.74 1.13
CA ILE A 50 1.11 16.97 1.22
C ILE A 50 0.81 17.91 0.05
N ASN A 51 0.61 17.38 -1.16
CA ASN A 51 0.19 18.17 -2.31
C ASN A 51 -1.15 18.88 -2.06
N TYR A 52 -2.12 18.20 -1.48
CA TYR A 52 -3.40 18.80 -1.09
C TYR A 52 -3.25 19.87 0.01
N LEU A 53 -2.44 19.60 1.04
CA LEU A 53 -2.21 20.55 2.15
C LEU A 53 -1.45 21.82 1.72
N THR A 54 -0.52 21.68 0.77
CA THR A 54 0.32 22.78 0.28
C THR A 54 -0.34 23.52 -0.89
N TYR A 55 -1.51 23.07 -1.35
CA TYR A 55 -2.19 23.57 -2.55
C TYR A 55 -1.29 23.57 -3.80
N GLY A 56 -0.35 22.63 -3.88
CA GLY A 56 0.66 22.60 -4.94
C GLY A 56 1.73 21.54 -4.74
N TRP A 57 2.34 21.15 -5.86
CA TRP A 57 3.32 20.07 -5.89
C TRP A 57 4.74 20.59 -5.63
N ILE A 58 5.30 20.24 -4.46
CA ILE A 58 6.61 20.73 -4.00
C ILE A 58 7.77 19.73 -4.18
N PHE A 59 7.49 18.46 -4.51
CA PHE A 59 8.50 17.39 -4.57
C PHE A 59 9.27 17.31 -5.91
N GLY A 60 9.02 18.24 -6.83
CA GLY A 60 9.66 18.27 -8.15
C GLY A 60 9.05 17.30 -9.17
N LYS A 61 9.42 17.45 -10.45
CA LYS A 61 8.74 16.78 -11.58
C LYS A 61 8.92 15.25 -11.61
N THR A 62 10.07 14.76 -11.15
CA THR A 62 10.37 13.32 -11.07
C THR A 62 9.44 12.57 -10.14
N MET A 63 9.22 13.09 -8.92
CA MET A 63 8.28 12.46 -7.97
C MET A 63 6.84 12.57 -8.47
N CYS A 64 6.49 13.64 -9.19
CA CYS A 64 5.16 13.81 -9.80
C CYS A 64 4.88 12.77 -10.90
N THR A 65 5.92 12.28 -11.59
CA THR A 65 5.78 11.21 -12.60
C THR A 65 5.79 9.82 -11.97
N PHE A 66 6.43 9.69 -10.81
CA PHE A 66 6.51 8.42 -10.08
C PHE A 66 5.23 8.09 -9.31
N VAL A 67 4.61 9.10 -8.70
CA VAL A 67 3.35 9.00 -7.94
C VAL A 67 2.15 8.99 -8.88
#